data_AF-A0A9D2KKA8-F1
#
_entry.id   AF-A0A9D2KKA8-F1
#
_cell.length_a   1.000
_cell.length_b   1.000
_cell.length_c   1.000
_cell.angle_alpha   90.00
_cell.angle_beta   90.00
_cell.angle_gamma   90.00
#
_symmetry.space_group_name_H-M   'P 1'
#
loop_
_entity.id
_entity.type
_entity.pdbx_description
1 polymer ?
#
loop_
_entity_poly.entity_id
_entity_poly.type
_entity_poly.pdbx_seq_one_letter_code
_entity_poly.pdbx_strand_id
1 'polypeptide(L)'
;MLTDDEKWEATLRHDKRADGVFLYGSAAVGEFCLPSCRKRRVRRRDIVFFNSPAEARAWGLRPCPRCRPDRQIPEGGDVEAEQMRILSALFSEFYADREMLHHAVRSCGFSKRRVARLFRERLHTTPGRYMCRVRLEKAKESLRAGARNILDVALGSGFNSLSHFYEKFWEDTGMTPAAYRAAHRSPSARR
;
A
#
# COMPACT_ATOMS: atom_id res chain seq x y z
N MET A 1 -10.37 9.94 4.23
CA MET A 1 -11.53 9.20 3.69
C MET A 1 -12.14 9.94 2.49
N LEU A 2 -12.73 9.22 1.52
CA LEU A 2 -13.61 9.85 0.52
C LEU A 2 -14.91 10.22 1.23
N THR A 3 -15.45 11.41 0.98
CA THR A 3 -16.80 11.74 1.42
C THR A 3 -17.82 10.90 0.65
N ASP A 4 -19.02 10.74 1.21
CA ASP A 4 -20.09 10.02 0.51
C ASP A 4 -20.44 10.64 -0.84
N ASP A 5 -20.25 11.96 -0.99
CA ASP A 5 -20.45 12.65 -2.26
C ASP A 5 -19.33 12.36 -3.26
N GLU A 6 -18.08 12.27 -2.82
CA GLU A 6 -16.97 11.84 -3.68
C GLU A 6 -17.14 10.37 -4.12
N LYS A 7 -17.59 9.49 -3.21
CA LYS A 7 -17.91 8.09 -3.53
C LYS A 7 -19.08 8.01 -4.51
N TRP A 8 -20.08 8.86 -4.34
CA TRP A 8 -21.20 8.94 -5.26
C TRP A 8 -20.76 9.40 -6.66
N GLU A 9 -19.97 10.47 -6.75
CA GLU A 9 -19.47 10.98 -8.02
C GLU A 9 -18.61 9.94 -8.75
N ALA A 10 -17.77 9.19 -8.03
CA ALA A 10 -17.01 8.08 -8.61
C ALA A 10 -17.93 6.97 -9.16
N THR A 11 -19.01 6.67 -8.45
CA THR A 11 -20.04 5.70 -8.89
C THR A 11 -20.76 6.19 -10.14
N LEU A 12 -21.08 7.49 -10.22
CA LEU A 12 -21.72 8.11 -11.39
C LEU A 12 -20.84 8.01 -12.65
N ARG A 13 -19.52 8.16 -12.48
CA ARG A 13 -18.54 8.11 -13.57
C ARG A 13 -18.13 6.69 -13.98
N HIS A 14 -18.61 5.67 -13.27
CA HIS A 14 -18.14 4.29 -13.42
C HIS A 14 -16.61 4.19 -13.30
N ASP A 15 -16.03 4.90 -12.33
CA ASP A 15 -14.59 5.01 -12.20
C ASP A 15 -13.97 3.68 -11.74
N LYS A 16 -13.29 2.99 -12.66
CA LYS A 16 -12.51 1.77 -12.35
C LYS A 16 -11.45 1.99 -11.27
N ARG A 17 -10.96 3.22 -11.08
CA ARG A 17 -9.97 3.53 -10.03
C ARG A 17 -10.60 3.56 -8.64
N ALA A 18 -11.92 3.54 -8.54
CA ALA A 18 -12.65 3.42 -7.29
C ALA A 18 -12.99 1.96 -6.95
N ASP A 19 -12.84 1.02 -7.89
CA ASP A 19 -12.93 -0.40 -7.60
C ASP A 19 -11.86 -0.81 -6.58
N GLY A 20 -12.26 -1.59 -5.58
CA GLY A 20 -11.38 -1.93 -4.46
C GLY A 20 -10.97 -0.70 -3.64
N VAL A 21 -11.82 0.33 -3.56
CA VAL A 21 -11.69 1.44 -2.59
C VAL A 21 -12.89 1.48 -1.66
N PHE A 22 -14.06 1.26 -2.21
CA PHE A 22 -15.30 1.07 -1.49
C PHE A 22 -16.21 0.19 -2.33
N LEU A 23 -17.22 -0.35 -1.70
CA LEU A 23 -18.37 -0.96 -2.33
C LEU A 23 -19.56 -0.04 -2.13
N TYR A 24 -20.55 -0.14 -3.00
CA TYR A 24 -21.81 0.56 -2.79
C TYR A 24 -22.97 -0.40 -2.96
N GLY A 25 -24.08 -0.16 -2.28
CA GLY A 25 -25.27 -0.96 -2.45
C GLY A 25 -26.52 -0.22 -2.00
N SER A 26 -27.67 -0.84 -2.20
CA SER A 26 -28.95 -0.27 -1.82
C SER A 26 -29.91 -1.35 -1.37
N ALA A 27 -30.58 -1.14 -0.24
CA ALA A 27 -31.63 -2.04 0.25
C ALA A 27 -32.78 -2.19 -0.76
N ALA A 28 -33.13 -1.11 -1.49
CA ALA A 28 -34.18 -1.13 -2.51
C ALA A 28 -33.85 -2.06 -3.69
N VAL A 29 -32.56 -2.26 -4.00
CA VAL A 29 -32.12 -3.17 -5.08
C VAL A 29 -31.73 -4.55 -4.54
N GLY A 30 -31.32 -4.63 -3.26
CA GLY A 30 -30.84 -5.87 -2.64
C GLY A 30 -29.48 -6.34 -3.15
N GLU A 31 -28.73 -5.46 -3.81
CA GLU A 31 -27.40 -5.75 -4.38
C GLU A 31 -26.36 -4.73 -3.92
N PHE A 32 -25.11 -5.19 -3.80
CA PHE A 32 -23.93 -4.33 -3.72
C PHE A 32 -22.99 -4.55 -4.91
N CYS A 33 -22.27 -3.51 -5.27
CA CYS A 33 -21.53 -3.34 -6.52
C CYS A 33 -20.16 -2.71 -6.30
N LEU A 34 -19.30 -2.88 -7.30
CA LEU A 34 -18.11 -2.06 -7.49
C LEU A 34 -18.48 -0.70 -8.10
N PRO A 35 -17.77 0.39 -7.79
CA PRO A 35 -17.98 1.73 -8.35
C PRO A 35 -18.03 1.78 -9.89
N SER A 36 -17.25 0.94 -10.57
CA SER A 36 -17.25 0.86 -12.05
C SER A 36 -18.45 0.13 -12.65
N CYS A 37 -19.35 -0.40 -11.83
CA CYS A 37 -20.48 -1.17 -12.32
C CYS A 37 -21.46 -0.30 -13.13
N ARG A 38 -21.65 -0.66 -14.40
CA ARG A 38 -22.60 0.00 -15.31
C ARG A 38 -24.07 -0.40 -15.12
N LYS A 39 -24.37 -1.32 -14.19
CA LYS A 39 -25.74 -1.74 -13.89
C LYS A 39 -26.39 -0.71 -12.98
N ARG A 40 -26.88 0.39 -13.55
CA ARG A 40 -27.43 1.51 -12.76
C ARG A 40 -28.91 1.27 -12.43
N ARG A 41 -29.22 1.12 -11.13
CA ARG A 41 -30.59 1.01 -10.59
C ARG A 41 -30.82 1.78 -9.29
N VAL A 42 -29.83 2.56 -8.82
CA VAL A 42 -29.85 3.17 -7.48
C VAL A 42 -29.93 4.69 -7.54
N ARG A 43 -30.71 5.30 -6.64
CA ARG A 43 -30.75 6.76 -6.42
C ARG A 43 -29.76 7.12 -5.32
N ARG A 44 -29.25 8.36 -5.32
CA ARG A 44 -28.30 8.85 -4.31
C ARG A 44 -28.80 8.68 -2.86
N ARG A 45 -30.10 8.86 -2.62
CA ARG A 45 -30.71 8.74 -1.29
C ARG A 45 -30.82 7.31 -0.77
N ASP A 46 -30.78 6.32 -1.67
CA ASP A 46 -31.00 4.91 -1.35
C ASP A 46 -29.67 4.13 -1.27
N ILE A 47 -28.52 4.81 -1.44
CA ILE A 47 -27.20 4.19 -1.52
C ILE A 47 -26.50 4.22 -0.16
N VAL A 48 -25.83 3.12 0.16
CA VAL A 48 -24.92 2.98 1.29
C VAL A 48 -23.56 2.54 0.75
N PHE A 49 -22.49 3.06 1.35
CA PHE A 49 -21.12 2.70 0.99
C PHE A 49 -20.53 1.78 2.06
N PHE A 50 -19.78 0.77 1.63
CA PHE A 50 -19.18 -0.25 2.48
C PHE A 50 -17.67 -0.34 2.23
N ASN A 51 -16.92 -0.73 3.25
CA ASN A 51 -15.48 -0.95 3.18
C ASN A 51 -15.12 -2.44 3.04
N SER A 52 -16.10 -3.35 3.12
CA SER A 52 -15.91 -4.78 2.87
C SER A 52 -17.16 -5.45 2.32
N PRO A 53 -17.04 -6.58 1.60
CA PRO A 53 -18.18 -7.41 1.22
C PRO A 53 -18.96 -7.94 2.43
N ALA A 54 -18.27 -8.19 3.54
CA ALA A 54 -18.89 -8.68 4.78
C ALA A 54 -19.88 -7.66 5.35
N GLU A 55 -19.49 -6.38 5.37
CA GLU A 55 -20.36 -5.27 5.80
C GLU A 55 -21.61 -5.14 4.90
N ALA A 56 -21.43 -5.24 3.58
CA ALA A 56 -22.55 -5.20 2.64
C ALA A 56 -23.52 -6.39 2.81
N ARG A 57 -23.01 -7.58 3.10
CA ARG A 57 -23.84 -8.76 3.39
C ARG A 57 -24.56 -8.66 4.73
N ALA A 58 -23.93 -8.07 5.75
CA ALA A 58 -24.58 -7.79 7.03
C ALA A 58 -25.78 -6.85 6.88
N TRP A 59 -25.76 -6.00 5.86
CA TRP A 59 -26.90 -5.20 5.40
C TRP A 59 -27.95 -5.96 4.57
N GLY A 60 -27.82 -7.28 4.43
CA GLY A 60 -28.74 -8.13 3.67
C GLY A 60 -28.56 -8.05 2.16
N LEU A 61 -27.47 -7.45 1.66
CA LEU A 61 -27.24 -7.27 0.23
C LEU A 61 -26.48 -8.46 -0.37
N ARG A 62 -26.81 -8.81 -1.61
CA ARG A 62 -26.10 -9.85 -2.39
C ARG A 62 -25.10 -9.21 -3.37
N PRO A 63 -24.00 -9.89 -3.71
CA PRO A 63 -23.05 -9.35 -4.69
C PRO A 63 -23.70 -9.25 -6.06
N CYS A 64 -23.48 -8.13 -6.76
CA CYS A 64 -24.02 -7.93 -8.10
C CYS A 64 -23.43 -8.95 -9.09
N PRO A 65 -24.27 -9.70 -9.82
CA PRO A 65 -23.80 -10.77 -10.72
C PRO A 65 -23.02 -10.25 -11.94
N ARG A 66 -23.10 -8.94 -12.22
CA ARG A 66 -22.44 -8.31 -13.37
C ARG A 66 -21.01 -7.85 -13.06
N CYS A 67 -20.82 -7.11 -11.97
CA CYS A 67 -19.49 -6.63 -11.59
C CYS A 67 -18.72 -7.60 -10.69
N ARG A 68 -19.41 -8.61 -10.12
CA ARG A 68 -18.81 -9.69 -9.31
C ARG A 68 -17.80 -9.17 -8.27
N PRO A 69 -18.24 -8.29 -7.34
CA PRO A 69 -17.36 -7.74 -6.31
C PRO A 69 -16.73 -8.84 -5.44
N ASP A 70 -17.43 -9.96 -5.27
CA ASP A 70 -17.01 -11.19 -4.59
C ASP A 70 -15.76 -11.86 -5.19
N ARG A 71 -15.47 -11.63 -6.48
CA ARG A 71 -14.27 -12.16 -7.14
C ARG A 71 -13.05 -11.25 -6.99
N GLN A 72 -13.26 -9.97 -6.70
CA GLN A 72 -12.19 -8.99 -6.61
C GLN A 72 -11.77 -8.73 -5.17
N ILE A 73 -12.69 -8.88 -4.22
CA ILE A 73 -12.45 -8.67 -2.80
C ILE A 73 -12.90 -9.94 -2.07
N PRO A 74 -11.97 -10.71 -1.47
CA PRO A 74 -12.30 -11.93 -0.73
C PRO A 74 -13.27 -11.67 0.44
N GLU A 75 -14.00 -12.71 0.84
CA GLU A 75 -14.86 -12.63 2.03
C GLU A 75 -14.03 -12.38 3.30
N GLY A 76 -14.50 -11.46 4.15
CA GLY A 76 -13.75 -10.98 5.32
C GLY A 76 -12.63 -9.97 5.01
N GLY A 77 -12.38 -9.66 3.74
CA GLY A 77 -11.34 -8.71 3.33
C GLY A 77 -11.69 -7.24 3.62
N ASP A 78 -10.77 -6.54 4.28
CA ASP A 78 -10.74 -5.07 4.39
C ASP A 78 -10.04 -4.51 3.16
N VAL A 79 -10.78 -3.69 2.40
CA VAL A 79 -10.29 -3.06 1.18
C VAL A 79 -9.03 -2.22 1.43
N GLU A 80 -8.99 -1.44 2.50
CA GLU A 80 -7.84 -0.60 2.82
C GLU A 80 -6.64 -1.43 3.31
N ALA A 81 -6.89 -2.52 4.05
CA ALA A 81 -5.83 -3.45 4.45
C ALA A 81 -5.17 -4.12 3.25
N GLU A 82 -5.98 -4.57 2.28
CA GLU A 82 -5.47 -5.18 1.06
C GLU A 82 -4.70 -4.18 0.19
N GLN A 83 -5.20 -2.95 0.07
CA GLN A 83 -4.47 -1.86 -0.58
C GLN A 83 -3.12 -1.60 0.10
N MET A 84 -3.08 -1.61 1.43
CA MET A 84 -1.83 -1.42 2.17
C MET A 84 -0.87 -2.59 1.94
N ARG A 85 -1.37 -3.83 1.91
CA ARG A 85 -0.56 -5.02 1.59
C ARG A 85 0.09 -4.90 0.22
N ILE A 86 -0.68 -4.51 -0.80
CA ILE A 86 -0.19 -4.28 -2.17
C ILE A 86 0.87 -3.17 -2.17
N LEU A 87 0.58 -2.02 -1.56
CA LEU A 87 1.52 -0.90 -1.51
C LEU A 87 2.82 -1.28 -0.78
N SER A 88 2.74 -1.97 0.36
CA SER A 88 3.91 -2.45 1.09
C SER A 88 4.77 -3.40 0.24
N ALA A 89 4.14 -4.30 -0.51
CA ALA A 89 4.84 -5.18 -1.44
C ALA A 89 5.54 -4.40 -2.56
N LEU A 90 4.85 -3.43 -3.19
CA LEU A 90 5.43 -2.58 -4.23
C LEU A 90 6.62 -1.75 -3.70
N PHE A 91 6.52 -1.21 -2.50
CA PHE A 91 7.61 -0.45 -1.86
C PHE A 91 8.80 -1.36 -1.54
N SER A 92 8.55 -2.60 -1.12
CA SER A 92 9.60 -3.58 -0.86
C SER A 92 10.26 -4.11 -2.12
N GLU A 93 9.54 -4.21 -3.23
CA GLU A 93 10.06 -4.69 -4.51
C GLU A 93 10.89 -3.59 -5.20
N PHE A 94 10.32 -2.39 -5.32
CA PHE A 94 10.90 -1.26 -6.05
C PHE A 94 11.58 -0.24 -5.13
N TYR A 95 12.16 -0.71 -4.02
CA TYR A 95 12.78 0.18 -3.03
C TYR A 95 13.95 1.00 -3.61
N ALA A 96 14.72 0.42 -4.52
CA ALA A 96 15.88 1.05 -5.15
C ALA A 96 15.52 1.93 -6.36
N ASP A 97 14.40 1.63 -7.05
CA ASP A 97 13.99 2.33 -8.27
C ASP A 97 12.72 3.17 -8.04
N ARG A 98 12.92 4.49 -7.91
CA ARG A 98 11.83 5.44 -7.67
C ARG A 98 10.87 5.55 -8.84
N GLU A 99 11.36 5.48 -10.08
CA GLU A 99 10.52 5.65 -11.27
C GLU A 99 9.67 4.39 -11.48
N MET A 100 10.28 3.21 -11.32
CA MET A 100 9.54 1.94 -11.38
C MET A 100 8.50 1.84 -10.28
N LEU A 101 8.82 2.26 -9.05
CA LEU A 101 7.83 2.33 -7.97
C LEU A 101 6.66 3.24 -8.35
N HIS A 102 6.96 4.44 -8.85
CA HIS A 102 5.92 5.40 -9.23
C HIS A 102 5.03 4.85 -10.35
N HIS A 103 5.63 4.19 -11.33
CA HIS A 103 4.90 3.51 -12.41
C HIS A 103 4.01 2.37 -11.87
N ALA A 104 4.56 1.46 -11.07
CA ALA A 104 3.84 0.31 -10.53
C ALA A 104 2.64 0.73 -9.66
N VAL A 105 2.84 1.71 -8.77
CA VAL A 105 1.78 2.29 -7.94
C VAL A 105 0.65 2.87 -8.79
N ARG A 106 0.97 3.60 -9.87
CA ARG A 106 -0.06 4.15 -10.78
C ARG A 106 -0.77 3.06 -11.57
N SER A 107 -0.07 2.03 -12.02
CA SER A 107 -0.64 0.90 -12.75
C SER A 107 -1.61 0.08 -11.91
N CYS A 108 -1.39 0.02 -10.59
CA CYS A 108 -2.35 -0.53 -9.62
C CYS A 108 -3.52 0.42 -9.28
N GLY A 109 -3.64 1.58 -9.96
CA GLY A 109 -4.76 2.51 -9.78
C GLY A 109 -4.62 3.45 -8.58
N PHE A 110 -3.46 3.50 -7.91
CA PHE A 110 -3.25 4.40 -6.78
C PHE A 110 -2.82 5.80 -7.24
N SER A 111 -3.48 6.83 -6.71
CA SER A 111 -3.03 8.21 -6.83
C SER A 111 -2.10 8.59 -5.68
N LYS A 112 -1.23 9.60 -5.89
CA LYS A 112 -0.33 10.12 -4.84
C LYS A 112 -1.08 10.50 -3.55
N ARG A 113 -2.24 11.14 -3.67
CA ARG A 113 -3.11 11.51 -2.53
C ARG A 113 -3.61 10.27 -1.79
N ARG A 114 -4.01 9.21 -2.52
CA ARG A 114 -4.47 7.96 -1.92
C ARG A 114 -3.35 7.25 -1.17
N VAL A 115 -2.16 7.13 -1.77
CA VAL A 115 -0.99 6.54 -1.11
C VAL A 115 -0.67 7.30 0.16
N ALA A 116 -0.49 8.63 0.10
CA ALA A 116 -0.18 9.44 1.27
C ALA A 116 -1.22 9.29 2.39
N ARG A 117 -2.50 9.16 2.05
CA ARG A 117 -3.57 8.91 3.01
C ARG A 117 -3.45 7.54 3.66
N LEU A 118 -3.32 6.47 2.88
CA LEU A 118 -3.24 5.10 3.40
C LEU A 118 -2.06 4.94 4.36
N PHE A 119 -0.89 5.48 4.00
CA PHE A 119 0.28 5.47 4.88
C PHE A 119 0.04 6.25 6.19
N ARG A 120 -0.68 7.37 6.14
CA ARG A 120 -1.00 8.17 7.34
C ARG A 120 -2.02 7.47 8.24
N GLU A 121 -3.09 6.95 7.66
CA GLU A 121 -4.22 6.37 8.39
C GLU A 121 -3.91 4.97 8.91
N ARG A 122 -3.12 4.16 8.19
CA ARG A 122 -2.83 2.76 8.54
C ARG A 122 -1.47 2.53 9.18
N LEU A 123 -0.47 3.34 8.85
CA LEU A 123 0.91 3.17 9.33
C LEU A 123 1.45 4.38 10.09
N HIS A 124 0.62 5.41 10.30
CA HIS A 124 0.98 6.66 10.99
C HIS A 124 2.29 7.28 10.49
N THR A 125 2.55 7.16 9.18
CA THR A 125 3.79 7.63 8.56
C THR A 125 3.54 8.23 7.17
N THR A 126 4.60 8.75 6.55
CA THR A 126 4.56 9.20 5.16
C THR A 126 5.15 8.14 4.24
N PRO A 127 4.77 8.10 2.95
CA PRO A 127 5.35 7.15 2.00
C PRO A 127 6.88 7.29 1.90
N GLY A 128 7.40 8.52 1.95
CA GLY A 128 8.85 8.77 1.93
C GLY A 128 9.57 8.22 3.17
N ARG A 129 9.01 8.44 4.38
CA ARG A 129 9.58 7.88 5.62
C ARG A 129 9.52 6.35 5.63
N TYR A 130 8.42 5.77 5.15
CA TYR A 130 8.32 4.33 5.00
C TYR A 130 9.35 3.78 4.01
N MET A 131 9.51 4.42 2.85
CA MET A 131 10.53 4.03 1.88
C MET A 131 11.93 4.09 2.47
N CYS A 132 12.26 5.16 3.21
CA CYS A 132 13.54 5.28 3.91
C CYS A 132 13.77 4.09 4.87
N ARG A 133 12.76 3.70 5.66
CA ARG A 133 12.83 2.51 6.52
C ARG A 133 13.07 1.22 5.74
N VAL A 134 12.33 0.99 4.65
CA VAL A 134 12.52 -0.18 3.78
C VAL A 134 13.96 -0.24 3.26
N ARG A 135 14.49 0.89 2.79
CA ARG A 135 15.88 0.98 2.30
C ARG A 135 16.90 0.72 3.39
N LEU A 136 16.68 1.22 4.61
CA LEU A 136 17.55 0.94 5.76
C LEU A 136 17.52 -0.54 6.13
N GLU A 137 16.36 -1.19 6.13
CA GLU A 137 16.27 -2.64 6.38
C GLU A 137 17.02 -3.45 5.31
N LYS A 138 16.90 -3.08 4.03
CA LYS A 138 17.70 -3.71 2.95
C LYS A 138 19.20 -3.50 3.14
N ALA A 139 19.62 -2.32 3.59
CA ALA A 139 21.02 -2.06 3.92
C ALA A 139 21.49 -2.92 5.10
N LYS A 140 20.70 -3.04 6.17
CA LYS A 140 21.00 -3.89 7.33
C LYS A 140 21.10 -5.36 6.94
N GLU A 141 20.19 -5.86 6.10
CA GLU A 141 20.23 -7.22 5.54
C GLU A 141 21.57 -7.46 4.81
N SER A 142 21.96 -6.54 3.92
CA SER A 142 23.23 -6.63 3.18
C SER A 142 24.47 -6.62 4.10
N LEU A 143 24.46 -5.76 5.13
CA LEU A 143 25.54 -5.69 6.12
C LEU A 143 25.63 -6.96 6.96
N ARG A 144 24.49 -7.51 7.41
CA ARG A 144 24.43 -8.81 8.11
C ARG A 144 24.91 -9.95 7.23
N ALA A 145 24.64 -9.90 5.92
CA ALA A 145 25.15 -10.86 4.93
C ALA A 145 26.66 -10.70 4.65
N GLY A 146 27.31 -9.67 5.19
CA GLY A 146 28.77 -9.51 5.16
C GLY A 146 29.31 -8.55 4.10
N ALA A 147 28.46 -7.71 3.50
CA ALA A 147 28.90 -6.70 2.53
C ALA A 147 30.00 -5.78 3.10
N ARG A 148 31.10 -5.62 2.35
CA ARG A 148 32.30 -4.92 2.82
C ARG A 148 32.30 -3.44 2.44
N ASN A 149 31.89 -3.12 1.23
CA ASN A 149 31.86 -1.75 0.72
C ASN A 149 30.56 -1.04 1.13
N ILE A 150 30.69 0.00 1.96
CA ILE A 150 29.54 0.75 2.47
C ILE A 150 28.89 1.61 1.36
N LEU A 151 29.67 2.06 0.38
CA LEU A 151 29.13 2.78 -0.78
C LEU A 151 28.20 1.88 -1.59
N ASP A 152 28.62 0.65 -1.88
CA ASP A 152 27.80 -0.31 -2.63
C ASP A 152 26.54 -0.69 -1.85
N VAL A 153 26.64 -0.84 -0.51
CA VAL A 153 25.46 -1.06 0.34
C VAL A 153 24.50 0.12 0.25
N ALA A 154 24.98 1.36 0.36
CA ALA A 154 24.13 2.54 0.32
C ALA A 154 23.44 2.69 -1.04
N LEU A 155 24.20 2.62 -2.13
CA LEU A 155 23.69 2.74 -3.50
C LEU A 155 22.74 1.58 -3.84
N GLY A 156 23.14 0.33 -3.53
CA GLY A 156 22.32 -0.86 -3.74
C GLY A 156 21.03 -0.87 -2.91
N SER A 157 21.03 -0.17 -1.78
CA SER A 157 19.83 0.03 -0.95
C SER A 157 18.94 1.19 -1.43
N GLY A 158 19.30 1.86 -2.52
CA GLY A 158 18.51 2.97 -3.10
C GLY A 158 18.79 4.34 -2.50
N PHE A 159 19.88 4.54 -1.77
CA PHE A 159 20.32 5.87 -1.35
C PHE A 159 21.16 6.53 -2.44
N ASN A 160 20.93 7.82 -2.69
CA ASN A 160 21.67 8.58 -3.70
C ASN A 160 22.89 9.33 -3.12
N SER A 161 23.10 9.25 -1.80
CA SER A 161 24.18 9.94 -1.10
C SER A 161 24.61 9.14 0.11
N LEU A 162 25.92 8.98 0.27
CA LEU A 162 26.52 8.37 1.45
C LEU A 162 26.20 9.17 2.71
N SER A 163 26.31 10.49 2.68
CA SER A 163 26.06 11.33 3.86
C SER A 163 24.64 11.15 4.39
N HIS A 164 23.65 11.16 3.48
CA HIS A 164 22.25 10.92 3.86
C HIS A 164 22.01 9.50 4.35
N PHE A 165 22.69 8.51 3.77
CA PHE A 165 22.64 7.13 4.27
C PHE A 165 23.17 7.04 5.70
N TYR A 166 24.35 7.58 5.98
CA TYR A 166 24.94 7.57 7.32
C TYR A 166 24.06 8.29 8.35
N GLU A 167 23.53 9.46 8.00
CA GLU A 167 22.59 10.22 8.83
C GLU A 167 21.38 9.35 9.22
N LYS A 168 20.68 8.79 8.22
CA LYS A 168 19.46 7.99 8.47
C LYS A 168 19.75 6.66 9.15
N PHE A 169 20.89 6.05 8.84
CA PHE A 169 21.30 4.79 9.48
C PHE A 169 21.63 5.02 10.96
N TRP A 170 22.29 6.13 11.29
CA TRP A 170 22.57 6.49 12.67
C TRP A 170 21.29 6.83 13.44
N GLU A 171 20.38 7.63 12.87
CA GLU A 171 19.08 7.95 13.48
C GLU A 171 18.26 6.69 13.81
N ASP A 172 18.37 5.66 12.98
CA ASP A 172 17.58 4.44 13.09
C ASP A 172 18.23 3.36 13.98
N THR A 173 19.57 3.29 14.03
CA THR A 173 20.30 2.21 14.72
C THR A 173 21.18 2.67 15.89
N GLY A 174 21.48 3.97 15.99
CA GLY A 174 22.42 4.52 16.96
C GLY A 174 23.89 4.16 16.70
N MET A 175 24.22 3.60 15.53
CA MET A 175 25.58 3.17 15.20
C MET A 175 25.92 3.40 13.72
N THR A 176 27.21 3.39 13.40
CA THR A 176 27.64 3.47 11.99
C THR A 176 27.41 2.14 11.27
N PRO A 177 27.19 2.13 9.94
CA PRO A 177 27.08 0.91 9.13
C PRO A 177 28.22 -0.10 9.35
N ALA A 178 29.46 0.39 9.52
CA ALA A 178 30.63 -0.45 9.77
C ALA A 178 30.58 -1.11 11.17
N ALA A 179 30.21 -0.33 12.20
CA ALA A 179 30.03 -0.85 13.55
C ALA A 179 28.86 -1.84 13.61
N TYR A 180 27.75 -1.54 12.93
CA TYR A 180 26.60 -2.41 12.79
C TYR A 180 26.97 -3.78 12.21
N ARG A 181 27.73 -3.79 11.11
CA ARG A 181 28.25 -5.01 10.52
C ARG A 181 29.15 -5.80 11.48
N ALA A 182 30.06 -5.12 12.19
CA ALA A 182 30.96 -5.77 13.13
C ALA A 182 30.19 -6.43 14.28
N ALA A 183 29.15 -5.77 14.79
CA ALA A 183 28.29 -6.29 15.86
C ALA A 183 27.41 -7.48 15.42
N HIS A 184 27.02 -7.54 14.14
CA HIS A 184 26.13 -8.58 13.61
C HIS A 184 26.85 -9.65 12.78
N ARG A 185 28.18 -9.61 12.72
CA ARG A 185 28.97 -10.71 12.18
C ARG A 185 28.98 -11.83 13.21
N SER A 186 28.31 -12.96 12.91
CA SER A 186 28.52 -14.19 13.66
C SER A 186 30.03 -14.53 13.68
N PRO A 187 30.60 -14.99 14.81
CA PRO A 187 32.03 -15.31 14.95
C PRO A 187 32.48 -16.57 14.17
N SER A 188 31.87 -16.88 13.03
CA SER A 188 32.11 -18.08 12.23
C SER A 188 32.74 -17.74 10.88
N ALA A 189 33.97 -17.22 10.89
CA ALA A 189 34.90 -17.26 9.75
C ALA A 189 36.28 -16.73 10.17
N ARG A 190 36.89 -17.36 11.19
CA ARG A 190 38.35 -17.43 11.26
C ARG A 190 38.74 -18.82 10.76
N ARG A 191 39.10 -18.91 9.49
CA ARG A 191 39.94 -19.96 8.93
C ARG A 191 41.00 -19.26 8.11
#